data_AF-A0A1E4IH94-F1
#
_entry.id   AF-A0A1E4IH94-F1
#
_cell.length_a   1.000
_cell.length_b   1.000
_cell.length_c   1.000
_cell.angle_alpha   90.00
_cell.angle_beta   90.00
_cell.angle_gamma   90.00
#
_symmetry.space_group_name_H-M   'P 1'
#
loop_
_entity.id
_entity.type
_entity.pdbx_description
1 polymer ?
#
loop_
_entity_poly.entity_id
_entity_poly.type
_entity_poly.pdbx_seq_one_letter_code
_entity_poly.pdbx_strand_id
1 'polypeptide(L)' 'MTSIVLTQAHTHAGKPHKAGDRLDVDGSSADWLIANGIARRDRQPNPAPQPEGDGTPIEPKPITTHRKESKS' A
#
# COMPACT_ATOMS: atom_id res chain seq x y z
N MET A 1 18.08 -10.36 5.99
CA MET A 1 17.65 -9.12 6.67
C MET A 1 17.68 -8.01 5.64
N THR A 2 16.53 -7.42 5.38
CA THR A 2 16.27 -6.48 4.30
C THR A 2 15.67 -5.23 4.91
N SER A 3 16.35 -4.12 4.76
CA SER A 3 15.91 -2.86 5.34
C SER A 3 14.99 -2.11 4.38
N ILE A 4 13.80 -1.79 4.87
CA ILE A 4 12.73 -1.10 4.14
C ILE A 4 12.25 0.12 4.93
N VAL A 5 11.76 1.12 4.23
CA VAL A 5 11.10 2.29 4.80
C VAL A 5 9.60 2.11 4.66
N LEU A 6 8.87 2.13 5.77
CA LEU A 6 7.42 2.05 5.75
C LEU A 6 6.83 3.30 5.10
N THR A 7 5.86 3.16 4.21
CA THR A 7 5.07 4.28 3.65
C THR A 7 3.79 4.49 4.45
N GLN A 8 3.32 3.45 5.14
CA GLN A 8 2.13 3.45 5.97
C GLN A 8 2.46 2.92 7.38
N ALA A 9 1.61 3.21 8.37
CA ALA A 9 1.80 2.66 9.72
C ALA A 9 1.62 1.13 9.70
N HIS A 10 2.56 0.41 10.31
CA HIS A 10 2.57 -1.05 10.34
C HIS A 10 3.02 -1.57 11.70
N THR A 11 2.42 -2.65 12.19
CA THR A 11 2.82 -3.28 13.45
C THR A 11 3.70 -4.49 13.16
N HIS A 12 4.97 -4.43 13.55
CA HIS A 12 5.92 -5.52 13.37
C HIS A 12 6.41 -6.06 14.72
N ALA A 13 6.35 -7.37 14.91
CA ALA A 13 6.74 -8.03 16.17
C ALA A 13 6.06 -7.43 17.43
N GLY A 14 4.80 -6.97 17.29
CA GLY A 14 4.05 -6.33 18.38
C GLY A 14 4.41 -4.86 18.64
N LYS A 15 5.30 -4.27 17.83
CA LYS A 15 5.65 -2.85 17.92
C LYS A 15 5.00 -2.07 16.77
N PRO A 16 4.26 -0.99 17.07
CA PRO A 16 3.75 -0.11 16.03
C PRO A 16 4.88 0.74 15.45
N HIS A 17 5.05 0.68 14.14
CA HIS A 17 5.94 1.53 13.35
C HIS A 17 5.09 2.50 12.53
N LYS A 18 5.58 3.73 12.39
CA LYS A 18 4.91 4.79 11.64
C LYS A 18 5.39 4.83 10.20
N ALA A 19 4.60 5.47 9.33
CA ALA A 19 5.08 5.86 8.01
C ALA A 19 6.38 6.67 8.14
N GLY A 20 7.36 6.35 7.29
CA GLY A 20 8.73 6.87 7.29
C GLY A 20 9.70 6.12 8.20
N ASP A 21 9.23 5.19 9.03
CA ASP A 21 10.10 4.41 9.92
C ASP A 21 10.85 3.31 9.14
N ARG A 22 12.11 3.06 9.51
CA ARG A 22 12.92 2.01 8.91
C ARG A 22 12.70 0.70 9.67
N LEU A 23 12.24 -0.31 8.95
CA LEU A 23 12.02 -1.65 9.48
C LEU A 23 12.95 -2.64 8.79
N ASP A 24 13.58 -3.50 9.59
CA ASP A 24 14.37 -4.61 9.08
C ASP A 24 13.55 -5.90 9.16
N VAL A 25 13.31 -6.53 8.01
CA VAL A 25 12.49 -7.74 7.90
C VAL A 25 13.16 -8.76 6.99
N ASP A 26 12.64 -9.99 6.96
CA ASP A 26 13.07 -11.00 5.99
C ASP A 26 12.81 -10.54 4.54
N GLY A 27 13.58 -11.08 3.58
CA GLY A 27 13.41 -10.77 2.16
C GLY A 27 11.98 -11.00 1.66
N SER A 28 11.34 -12.07 2.12
CA SER A 28 9.96 -12.42 1.72
C SER A 28 8.95 -11.41 2.27
N SER A 29 9.13 -10.99 3.52
CA SER A 29 8.27 -9.97 4.15
C SER A 29 8.49 -8.59 3.55
N ALA A 30 9.73 -8.22 3.25
CA ALA A 30 10.05 -6.97 2.56
C ALA A 30 9.38 -6.93 1.19
N ASP A 31 9.47 -8.01 0.42
CA ASP A 31 8.85 -8.11 -0.90
C ASP A 31 7.34 -7.97 -0.83
N TRP A 32 6.68 -8.67 0.11
CA TRP A 32 5.25 -8.52 0.34
C TRP A 32 4.86 -7.08 0.73
N LEU A 33 5.59 -6.43 1.63
CA LEU A 33 5.31 -5.04 2.03
C LEU A 33 5.48 -4.06 0.86
N ILE A 34 6.43 -4.31 -0.04
CA ILE A 34 6.63 -3.48 -1.23
C ILE A 34 5.55 -3.74 -2.28
N ALA A 35 5.21 -5.00 -2.53
CA ALA A 35 4.16 -5.38 -3.48
C ALA A 35 2.78 -4.85 -3.08
N ASN A 36 2.52 -4.68 -1.79
CA ASN A 36 1.30 -4.09 -1.27
C ASN A 36 1.37 -2.55 -1.11
N GLY A 37 2.51 -1.93 -1.43
CA GLY A 37 2.69 -0.47 -1.29
C GLY A 37 2.82 0.03 0.15
N ILE A 38 2.98 -0.87 1.13
CA ILE A 38 3.10 -0.58 2.58
C ILE A 38 4.53 -0.14 2.96
N ALA A 39 5.53 -0.54 2.17
CA ALA A 39 6.91 -0.14 2.36
C ALA A 39 7.65 0.06 1.03
N ARG A 40 8.79 0.76 1.09
CA ARG A 40 9.71 0.95 -0.02
C ARG A 40 11.10 0.48 0.38
N ARG A 41 11.85 -0.10 -0.56
CA ARG A 41 13.29 -0.34 -0.35
C ARG A 41 13.99 1.00 -0.13
N ASP A 42 14.88 1.06 0.86
CA ASP A 42 15.68 2.26 1.20
C ASP A 42 16.68 2.67 0.09
N ARG A 43 16.70 1.96 -1.05
CA ARG A 43 17.50 2.33 -2.22
C ARG A 43 16.92 3.63 -2.81
N GLN A 44 17.60 4.75 -2.50
CA GLN A 44 17.39 6.10 -3.02
C GLN A 44 17.16 6.14 -4.56
N PRO A 45 16.57 7.24 -5.07
CA PRO A 45 15.28 7.28 -5.71
C PRO A 45 15.40 7.22 -7.24
N ASN A 46 14.55 6.43 -7.89
CA ASN A 46 14.03 6.86 -9.18
C ASN A 46 12.55 7.20 -8.96
N PRO A 47 12.11 8.45 -9.17
CA PRO A 47 10.72 8.84 -9.01
C PRO A 47 9.92 8.30 -10.19
N ALA A 48 9.60 7.00 -10.15
CA ALA A 48 8.42 6.53 -10.86
C ALA A 48 7.22 6.81 -9.94
N PRO A 49 6.22 7.59 -10.38
CA PRO A 49 5.01 7.84 -9.60
C PRO A 49 4.27 6.50 -9.47
N GLN A 50 4.36 5.91 -8.30
CA GLN A 50 3.46 4.84 -7.90
C GLN A 50 2.27 5.56 -7.25
N PRO A 51 1.08 5.58 -7.86
CA PRO A 51 -0.13 5.80 -7.09
C PRO A 51 -0.33 4.58 -6.18
N GLU A 52 -1.32 4.66 -5.30
CA GLU A 52 -1.84 3.57 -4.46
C GLU A 52 -1.26 3.52 -3.05
N GLY A 53 -2.17 3.77 -2.10
CA GLY A 53 -1.88 3.90 -0.68
C GLY A 53 -2.75 4.92 0.06
N ASP A 54 -3.72 5.57 -0.62
CA ASP A 54 -4.84 6.21 0.07
C ASP A 54 -5.70 5.10 0.69
N GLY A 55 -5.89 5.17 2.01
CA GLY A 55 -6.51 4.12 2.81
C GLY A 55 -8.01 3.99 2.54
N THR A 56 -8.39 3.35 1.44
CA THR A 56 -9.77 2.94 1.18
C THR A 56 -9.82 1.45 0.82
N PRO A 57 -10.73 0.66 1.45
CA PRO A 57 -10.99 -0.69 1.02
C PRO A 57 -11.38 -0.68 -0.46
N ILE A 58 -10.63 -1.39 -1.31
CA ILE A 58 -11.06 -1.65 -2.68
C ILE A 58 -12.22 -2.65 -2.69
N GLU A 59 -13.40 -2.21 -2.27
CA GLU A 59 -14.61 -2.63 -2.94
C GLU A 59 -15.66 -1.52 -2.82
N PRO A 60 -16.06 -0.97 -3.96
CA PRO A 60 -17.48 -0.93 -4.18
C PRO A 60 -17.78 -1.44 -5.58
N LYS A 61 -18.32 -2.65 -5.66
CA LYS A 61 -19.33 -2.96 -6.67
C LYS A 61 -20.69 -2.59 -6.07
N PRO A 62 -21.20 -1.36 -6.21
CA PRO A 62 -22.63 -1.19 -6.32
C PRO A 62 -22.91 -1.34 -7.81
N ILE A 63 -23.33 -2.53 -8.21
CA ILE A 63 -24.26 -2.64 -9.34
C ILE A 63 -25.52 -1.87 -8.94
N THR A 64 -25.49 -0.54 -9.05
CA THR A 64 -26.70 0.27 -9.12
C THR A 64 -27.32 -0.03 -10.47
N THR A 65 -28.07 -1.13 -10.53
CA THR A 65 -29.39 -1.07 -11.14
C THR A 65 -30.06 0.21 -10.62
N HIS A 66 -30.27 1.20 -11.49
CA HIS A 66 -31.54 1.89 -11.73
C HIS A 66 -31.36 3.30 -12.33
N ARG A 67 -32.02 3.49 -13.49
CA ARG A 67 -32.46 4.76 -14.13
C ARG A 67 -31.36 5.63 -14.73
N LYS A 68 -31.51 6.24 -15.91
CA LYS A 68 -32.67 6.56 -16.75
C LYS A 68 -32.09 6.94 -18.11
N GLU A 69 -32.39 6.24 -19.20
CA GLU A 69 -32.52 6.90 -20.50
C GLU A 69 -33.70 6.32 -21.26
N SER A 70 -34.65 7.22 -21.50
CA SER A 70 -35.78 7.04 -22.38
C SER A 70 -35.30 7.26 -23.82
N LYS A 71 -35.69 6.35 -24.71
CA LYS A 71 -36.19 6.62 -26.07
C LYS A 71 -35.28 7.43 -27.04
N SER A 72 -34.80 6.75 -28.09
CA SER A 72 -34.97 7.17 -29.49
C SER A 72 -34.95 5.95 -30.39
#